data_AF-A0A258QZQ6-F1
#
_entry.id   AF-A0A258QZQ6-F1
#
_cell.length_a   1.000
_cell.length_b   1.000
_cell.length_c   1.000
_cell.angle_alpha   90.00
_cell.angle_beta   90.00
_cell.angle_gamma   90.00
#
_symmetry.space_group_name_H-M   'P 1'
#
loop_
_entity.id
_entity.type
_entity.pdbx_description
1 polymer ?
#
loop_
_entity_poly.entity_id
_entity_poly.type
_entity_poly.pdbx_seq_one_letter_code
_entity_poly.pdbx_strand_id
1 'polypeptide(L)'
;MLFALVSWASLAGENGQQKTVDGVSVYMGVLPAEMLLGHPKGHHEREMHGGVPAGINRYHVVVALFDAASGRRVTEAQVKIGGASIGMAASRKKAEPMLVNNVTTYGTYITLPGPGPYKIQVEIRRPGSDKVLEVEFDFPFARA
;
A
#
# COMPACT_ATOMS: atom_id res chain seq x y z
N MET A 1 50.02 9.22 9.76
CA MET A 1 48.90 9.19 8.79
C MET A 1 47.72 8.52 9.48
N LEU A 2 46.65 9.26 9.75
CA LEU A 2 45.44 8.75 10.39
C LEU A 2 44.36 8.66 9.30
N PHE A 3 43.91 7.46 8.96
CA PHE A 3 42.79 7.27 8.03
C PHE A 3 41.48 7.45 8.81
N ALA A 4 40.76 8.54 8.54
CA ALA A 4 39.40 8.72 9.00
C ALA A 4 38.46 7.85 8.15
N LEU A 5 37.88 6.82 8.77
CA LEU A 5 36.75 6.07 8.20
C LEU A 5 35.52 6.98 8.21
N VAL A 6 35.24 7.62 7.07
CA VAL A 6 33.96 8.30 6.87
C VAL A 6 32.91 7.22 6.65
N SER A 7 32.17 6.88 7.70
CA SER A 7 30.98 6.04 7.58
C SER A 7 29.93 6.82 6.81
N TRP A 8 29.67 6.43 5.57
CA TRP A 8 28.47 6.87 4.87
C TRP A 8 27.29 6.16 5.51
N ALA A 9 26.69 6.78 6.51
CA ALA A 9 25.36 6.40 6.93
C ALA A 9 24.45 6.66 5.73
N SER A 10 24.04 5.60 5.03
CA SER A 10 22.91 5.67 4.13
C SER A 10 21.71 6.06 4.98
N LEU A 11 21.32 7.34 4.94
CA LEU A 11 19.96 7.73 5.27
C LEU A 11 19.09 7.01 4.25
N ALA A 12 18.56 5.84 4.61
CA ALA A 12 17.39 5.32 3.94
C ALA A 12 16.34 6.43 4.08
N GLY A 13 16.09 7.17 3.00
CA GLY A 13 15.10 8.23 3.02
C GLY A 13 13.81 7.64 3.57
N GLU A 14 13.12 8.38 4.44
CA GLU A 14 11.74 8.06 4.79
C GLU A 14 10.96 7.96 3.47
N ASN A 15 10.85 6.74 2.97
CA ASN A 15 10.02 6.47 1.83
C ASN A 15 8.61 6.67 2.38
N GLY A 16 7.92 7.73 1.95
CA GLY A 16 6.55 8.06 2.35
C GLY A 16 5.51 6.98 2.05
N GLN A 17 5.97 5.76 1.74
CA GLN A 17 5.29 4.50 1.59
C GLN A 17 5.35 3.62 2.84
N GLN A 18 6.06 4.00 3.91
CA GLN A 18 6.05 3.29 5.20
C GLN A 18 5.59 4.23 6.33
N LYS A 19 4.68 3.75 7.19
CA LYS A 19 4.31 4.41 8.45
C LYS A 19 4.08 3.40 9.55
N THR A 20 4.31 3.78 10.80
CA THR A 20 3.97 2.96 11.97
C THR A 20 2.87 3.65 12.79
N VAL A 21 1.79 2.95 13.10
CA VAL A 21 0.68 3.44 13.94
C VAL A 21 0.33 2.38 14.98
N ASP A 22 0.26 2.77 16.26
CA ASP A 22 -0.16 1.88 17.35
C ASP A 22 0.49 0.49 17.34
N GLY A 23 1.80 0.45 17.08
CA GLY A 23 2.57 -0.80 17.04
C GLY A 23 2.41 -1.64 15.76
N VAL A 24 1.80 -1.09 14.70
CA VAL A 24 1.69 -1.73 13.39
C VAL A 24 2.49 -0.93 12.37
N SER A 25 3.50 -1.55 11.76
CA SER A 25 4.19 -1.01 10.59
C SER A 25 3.42 -1.35 9.32
N VAL A 26 3.12 -0.32 8.54
CA VAL A 26 2.28 -0.35 7.34
C VAL A 26 3.14 0.08 6.16
N TYR A 27 3.28 -0.80 5.18
CA TYR A 27 4.01 -0.55 3.94
C TYR A 27 3.03 -0.51 2.78
N MET A 28 3.03 0.57 2.01
CA MET A 28 2.13 0.81 0.89
C MET A 28 2.89 0.75 -0.44
N GLY A 29 2.38 -0.05 -1.38
CA GLY A 29 2.74 0.02 -2.80
C GLY A 29 1.59 0.57 -3.63
N VAL A 30 1.90 1.35 -4.66
CA VAL A 30 0.92 1.86 -5.62
C VAL A 30 1.46 1.62 -7.03
N LEU A 31 0.68 0.93 -7.86
CA LEU A 31 1.03 0.57 -9.23
C LEU A 31 -0.13 0.97 -10.16
N PRO A 32 0.13 1.56 -11.35
CA PRO A 32 -0.88 1.61 -12.40
C PRO A 32 -1.39 0.20 -12.70
N ALA A 33 -2.71 0.03 -12.75
CA ALA A 33 -3.33 -1.29 -12.89
C ALA A 33 -2.87 -2.00 -14.18
N GLU A 34 -2.60 -1.25 -15.24
CA GLU A 34 -2.19 -1.78 -16.54
C GLU A 34 -0.81 -2.46 -16.49
N MET A 35 0.04 -2.12 -15.50
CA MET A 35 1.32 -2.81 -15.33
C MET A 35 1.12 -4.31 -15.03
N LEU A 36 0.01 -4.69 -14.39
CA LEU A 36 -0.29 -6.08 -14.06
C LEU A 36 -0.62 -6.91 -15.31
N LEU A 37 -0.94 -6.27 -16.45
CA LEU A 37 -1.11 -6.96 -17.74
C LEU A 37 0.20 -7.55 -18.29
N GLY A 38 1.35 -7.10 -17.78
CA GLY A 38 2.66 -7.63 -18.12
C GLY A 38 2.91 -9.05 -17.60
N HIS A 39 2.15 -9.52 -16.61
CA HIS A 39 2.22 -10.90 -16.17
C HIS A 39 1.60 -11.87 -17.19
N PRO A 40 2.08 -13.13 -17.29
CA PRO A 40 1.44 -14.17 -18.09
C PRO A 40 -0.03 -14.39 -17.69
N LYS A 41 -0.84 -14.91 -18.62
CA LYS A 41 -2.18 -15.43 -18.27
C LYS A 41 -2.03 -16.57 -17.25
N GLY A 42 -2.93 -16.67 -16.27
CA GLY A 42 -2.80 -17.62 -15.16
C GLY A 42 -1.92 -17.13 -14.01
N HIS A 43 -1.22 -15.98 -14.14
CA HIS A 43 -0.44 -15.45 -13.02
C HIS A 43 -1.38 -14.87 -11.97
N HIS A 44 -1.17 -15.25 -10.70
CA HIS A 44 -2.03 -14.86 -9.57
C HIS A 44 -2.30 -13.35 -9.56
N GLU A 45 -1.24 -12.53 -9.63
CA GLU A 45 -1.40 -11.07 -9.54
C GLU A 45 -2.25 -10.46 -10.66
N ARG A 46 -2.30 -11.09 -11.84
CA ARG A 46 -3.09 -10.62 -12.98
C ARG A 46 -4.58 -10.95 -12.86
N GLU A 47 -4.90 -12.02 -12.15
CA GLU A 47 -6.27 -12.56 -12.03
C GLU A 47 -6.93 -12.20 -10.69
N MET A 48 -6.17 -11.65 -9.74
CA MET A 48 -6.67 -11.10 -8.48
C MET A 48 -7.81 -10.10 -8.68
N HIS A 49 -8.74 -10.06 -7.73
CA HIS A 49 -9.90 -9.15 -7.72
C HIS A 49 -10.84 -9.28 -8.93
N GLY A 50 -10.85 -10.44 -9.60
CA GLY A 50 -11.60 -10.64 -10.84
C GLY A 50 -10.86 -10.15 -12.09
N GLY A 51 -9.57 -9.82 -11.96
CA GLY A 51 -8.69 -9.41 -13.04
C GLY A 51 -8.41 -7.91 -13.08
N VAL A 52 -7.46 -7.53 -13.93
CA VAL A 52 -7.06 -6.13 -14.13
C VAL A 52 -8.24 -5.32 -14.70
N PRO A 53 -8.70 -4.25 -14.02
CA PRO A 53 -9.79 -3.42 -14.52
C PRO A 53 -9.36 -2.65 -15.77
N ALA A 54 -10.29 -2.48 -16.71
CA ALA A 54 -10.08 -1.67 -17.90
C ALA A 54 -10.19 -0.15 -17.61
N GLY A 55 -9.58 0.65 -18.49
CA GLY A 55 -9.62 2.11 -18.47
C GLY A 55 -8.43 2.74 -17.76
N ILE A 56 -8.28 4.06 -17.91
CA ILE A 56 -7.17 4.84 -17.36
C ILE A 56 -7.38 5.16 -15.87
N ASN A 57 -6.30 5.61 -15.21
CA ASN A 57 -6.32 6.13 -13.85
C ASN A 57 -6.79 5.11 -12.80
N ARG A 58 -6.58 3.83 -13.09
CA ARG A 58 -6.79 2.70 -12.18
C ARG A 58 -5.47 2.35 -11.54
N TYR A 59 -5.47 2.21 -10.22
CA TYR A 59 -4.27 1.89 -9.46
C TYR A 59 -4.53 0.68 -8.59
N HIS A 60 -3.60 -0.27 -8.63
CA HIS A 60 -3.53 -1.33 -7.64
C HIS A 60 -2.76 -0.80 -6.43
N VAL A 61 -3.47 -0.68 -5.32
CA VAL A 61 -2.84 -0.32 -4.05
C VAL A 61 -2.72 -1.58 -3.22
N VAL A 62 -1.52 -1.82 -2.73
CA VAL A 62 -1.17 -2.96 -1.89
C VAL A 62 -0.62 -2.47 -0.56
N VAL A 63 -0.99 -3.15 0.53
CA VAL A 63 -0.58 -2.84 1.89
C VAL A 63 -0.08 -4.09 2.58
N ALA A 64 1.17 -4.07 3.04
CA ALA A 64 1.73 -5.10 3.90
C ALA A 64 1.77 -4.60 5.35
N LEU A 65 1.31 -5.45 6.28
CA LEU A 65 1.17 -5.12 7.70
C LEU A 65 2.10 -5.97 8.54
N PHE A 66 2.82 -5.34 9.46
CA PHE A 66 3.74 -6.01 10.37
C PHE A 66 3.53 -5.52 11.80
N ASP A 67 3.64 -6.43 12.76
CA ASP A 67 3.78 -6.07 14.16
C ASP A 67 5.14 -5.39 14.34
N ALA A 68 5.14 -4.15 14.80
CA ALA A 68 6.34 -3.31 14.82
C ALA A 68 7.39 -3.79 15.83
N ALA A 69 6.97 -4.52 16.88
CA ALA A 69 7.88 -5.03 17.90
C ALA A 69 8.60 -6.31 17.45
N SER A 70 7.86 -7.24 16.85
CA SER A 70 8.37 -8.56 16.47
C SER A 70 8.77 -8.67 14.99
N GLY A 71 8.38 -7.72 14.15
CA GLY A 71 8.53 -7.79 12.70
C GLY A 71 7.67 -8.87 12.03
N ARG A 72 6.78 -9.52 12.78
CA ARG A 72 5.92 -10.58 12.25
C ARG A 72 4.81 -10.00 11.37
N ARG A 73 4.44 -10.74 10.33
CA ARG A 73 3.29 -10.39 9.49
C ARG A 73 2.01 -10.34 10.33
N VAL A 74 1.21 -9.30 10.14
CA VAL A 74 -0.18 -9.25 10.61
C VAL A 74 -1.05 -9.82 9.51
N THR A 75 -1.55 -11.05 9.70
CA THR A 75 -2.49 -11.71 8.79
C THR A 75 -3.92 -11.61 9.36
N GLU A 76 -4.93 -12.03 8.58
CA GLU A 76 -6.35 -11.98 8.96
C GLU A 76 -6.89 -10.60 9.41
N ALA A 77 -6.19 -9.51 9.06
CA ALA A 77 -6.68 -8.16 9.26
C ALA A 77 -7.82 -7.83 8.27
N GLN A 78 -8.75 -6.99 8.72
CA GLN A 78 -9.69 -6.32 7.83
C GLN A 78 -9.07 -5.01 7.39
N VAL A 79 -8.93 -4.82 6.09
CA VAL A 79 -8.30 -3.63 5.50
C VAL A 79 -9.27 -2.97 4.54
N LYS A 80 -9.38 -1.65 4.59
CA LYS A 80 -10.02 -0.85 3.54
C LYS A 80 -9.07 0.21 3.02
N ILE A 81 -9.11 0.45 1.72
CA ILE A 81 -8.21 1.39 1.04
C ILE A 81 -9.03 2.30 0.14
N GLY A 82 -8.73 3.59 0.16
CA GLY A 82 -9.29 4.58 -0.75
C GLY A 82 -8.28 5.67 -1.07
N GLY A 83 -8.53 6.43 -2.13
CA GLY A 83 -7.78 7.63 -2.45
C GLY A 83 -8.69 8.84 -2.55
N ALA A 84 -8.24 9.98 -2.05
CA ALA A 84 -8.95 11.25 -2.13
C ALA A 84 -7.98 12.40 -2.40
N SER A 85 -8.47 13.44 -3.06
CA SER A 85 -7.74 14.70 -3.17
C SER A 85 -7.45 15.26 -1.76
N ILE A 86 -6.37 16.03 -1.62
CA ILE A 86 -5.98 16.60 -0.33
C ILE A 86 -7.16 17.36 0.30
N GLY A 87 -7.44 17.07 1.58
CA GLY A 87 -8.52 17.70 2.34
C GLY A 87 -9.88 17.02 2.22
N MET A 88 -10.00 15.94 1.43
CA MET A 88 -11.24 15.17 1.27
C MET A 88 -11.12 13.78 1.91
N ALA A 89 -12.27 13.21 2.31
CA ALA A 89 -12.35 11.82 2.73
C ALA A 89 -12.46 10.88 1.51
N ALA A 90 -11.77 9.75 1.54
CA ALA A 90 -11.84 8.77 0.47
C ALA A 90 -13.04 7.84 0.62
N SER A 91 -13.67 7.48 -0.50
CA SER A 91 -14.49 6.27 -0.55
C SER A 91 -13.56 5.06 -0.49
N ARG A 92 -13.58 4.33 0.64
CA ARG A 92 -12.69 3.19 0.88
C ARG A 92 -13.37 1.89 0.48
N LYS A 93 -12.65 1.05 -0.24
CA LYS A 93 -13.08 -0.31 -0.63
C LYS A 93 -12.38 -1.33 0.24
N LYS A 94 -13.07 -2.45 0.52
CA LYS A 94 -12.44 -3.60 1.19
C LYS A 94 -11.26 -4.07 0.33
N ALA A 95 -10.09 -4.20 0.96
CA ALA A 95 -8.94 -4.83 0.36
C ALA A 95 -8.96 -6.34 0.65
N GLU A 96 -8.63 -7.13 -0.36
CA GLU A 96 -8.59 -8.58 -0.25
C GLU A 96 -7.17 -9.05 0.10
N PRO A 97 -7.03 -10.10 0.92
CA PRO A 97 -5.74 -10.74 1.13
C PRO A 97 -5.25 -11.36 -0.19
N MET A 98 -3.97 -11.18 -0.47
CA MET A 98 -3.26 -11.70 -1.63
C MET A 98 -1.84 -12.10 -1.26
N LEU A 99 -1.16 -12.82 -2.15
CA LEU A 99 0.26 -13.11 -2.02
C LEU A 99 1.06 -12.24 -2.98
N VAL A 100 1.95 -11.42 -2.42
CA VAL A 100 3.01 -10.75 -3.18
C VAL A 100 4.32 -11.34 -2.69
N ASN A 101 5.11 -11.93 -3.59
CA ASN A 101 6.31 -12.71 -3.27
C ASN A 101 6.08 -13.76 -2.16
N ASN A 102 4.94 -14.45 -2.23
CA ASN A 102 4.53 -15.50 -1.28
C ASN A 102 4.30 -15.00 0.16
N VAL A 103 4.03 -13.70 0.35
CA VAL A 103 3.73 -13.15 1.67
C VAL A 103 2.42 -12.35 1.65
N THR A 104 1.58 -12.56 2.67
CA THR A 104 0.22 -11.99 2.77
C THR A 104 0.24 -10.47 2.72
N THR A 105 -0.34 -9.86 1.69
CA THR A 105 -0.59 -8.42 1.67
C THR A 105 -2.05 -8.17 1.31
N TYR A 106 -2.55 -6.98 1.55
CA TYR A 106 -3.93 -6.61 1.29
C TYR A 106 -3.96 -5.64 0.13
N GLY A 107 -4.79 -5.89 -0.88
CA GLY A 107 -4.89 -4.95 -2.00
C GLY A 107 -6.28 -4.82 -2.58
N THR A 108 -6.46 -3.73 -3.31
CA THR A 108 -7.66 -3.46 -4.10
C THR A 108 -7.30 -2.46 -5.20
N TYR A 109 -8.11 -2.44 -6.26
CA TYR A 109 -8.07 -1.37 -7.23
C TYR A 109 -8.84 -0.14 -6.74
N ILE A 110 -8.25 1.04 -6.93
CA ILE A 110 -8.89 2.34 -6.74
C ILE A 110 -8.82 3.15 -8.04
N THR A 111 -9.60 4.23 -8.09
CA THR A 111 -9.55 5.22 -9.17
C THR A 111 -9.10 6.54 -8.59
N LEU A 112 -8.09 7.17 -9.19
CA LEU A 112 -7.63 8.51 -8.83
C LEU A 112 -7.87 9.44 -10.03
N PRO A 113 -8.96 10.24 -10.02
CA PRO A 113 -9.43 10.91 -11.24
C PRO A 113 -8.60 12.16 -11.56
N GLY A 114 -7.69 12.05 -12.53
CA GLY A 114 -6.92 13.18 -13.05
C GLY A 114 -5.62 13.44 -12.28
N PRO A 115 -4.96 14.58 -12.54
CA PRO A 115 -3.68 14.91 -11.92
C PRO A 115 -3.84 15.17 -10.41
N GLY A 116 -2.82 14.73 -9.65
CA GLY A 116 -2.75 14.86 -8.19
C GLY A 116 -2.53 16.29 -7.68
N PRO A 117 -2.30 16.44 -6.36
CA PRO A 117 -1.94 15.39 -5.38
C PRO A 117 -3.13 14.69 -4.70
N TYR A 118 -2.91 13.46 -4.25
CA TYR A 118 -3.85 12.65 -3.48
C TYR A 118 -3.28 12.24 -2.13
N LYS A 119 -4.17 11.86 -1.21
CA LYS A 119 -3.85 11.00 -0.07
C LYS A 119 -4.47 9.63 -0.26
N ILE A 120 -3.70 8.59 0.02
CA ILE A 120 -4.20 7.22 0.15
C ILE A 120 -4.51 6.97 1.61
N GLN A 121 -5.76 6.63 1.89
CA GLN A 121 -6.28 6.37 3.23
C GLN A 121 -6.45 4.87 3.42
N VAL A 122 -5.85 4.35 4.49
CA VAL A 122 -5.88 2.95 4.85
C VAL A 122 -6.52 2.82 6.24
N GLU A 123 -7.59 2.05 6.30
CA GLU A 123 -8.26 1.64 7.54
C GLU A 123 -7.88 0.19 7.84
N ILE A 124 -7.41 -0.07 9.07
CA ILE A 124 -6.90 -1.38 9.48
C ILE A 124 -7.60 -1.78 10.77
N ARG A 125 -8.16 -2.99 10.80
CA ARG A 125 -8.59 -3.66 12.01
C ARG A 125 -7.86 -5.00 12.12
N ARG A 126 -7.05 -5.14 13.18
CA ARG A 126 -6.31 -6.38 13.48
C ARG A 126 -7.28 -7.51 13.88
N PRO A 127 -6.90 -8.79 13.66
CA PRO A 127 -7.69 -9.91 14.13
C PRO A 127 -7.87 -9.83 15.66
N GLY A 128 -9.11 -10.02 16.13
CA GLY A 128 -9.46 -9.98 17.56
C GLY A 128 -9.43 -8.59 18.22
N SER A 129 -9.29 -7.50 17.45
CA SER A 129 -9.30 -6.13 17.97
C SER A 129 -10.47 -5.34 17.38
N ASP A 130 -11.22 -4.63 18.23
CA ASP A 130 -12.26 -3.70 17.75
C ASP A 130 -11.70 -2.32 17.37
N LYS A 131 -10.50 -2.01 17.84
CA LYS A 131 -9.80 -0.76 17.52
C LYS A 131 -9.51 -0.67 16.02
N VAL A 132 -9.94 0.45 15.43
CA VAL A 132 -9.64 0.82 14.06
C VAL A 132 -8.41 1.72 14.05
N LEU A 133 -7.44 1.39 13.20
CA LEU A 133 -6.26 2.21 12.95
C LEU A 133 -6.45 2.89 11.58
N GLU A 134 -6.22 4.20 11.53
CA GLU A 134 -6.24 4.95 10.29
C GLU A 134 -4.83 5.45 9.95
N VAL A 135 -4.43 5.29 8.70
CA VAL A 135 -3.14 5.75 8.18
C VAL A 135 -3.37 6.45 6.85
N GLU A 136 -2.76 7.62 6.69
CA GLU A 136 -2.75 8.33 5.42
C GLU A 136 -1.34 8.40 4.84
N PHE A 137 -1.22 8.17 3.54
CA PHE A 137 0.02 8.32 2.79
C PHE A 137 -0.13 9.40 1.72
N ASP A 138 0.89 10.24 1.55
CA ASP A 138 0.92 11.20 0.47
C ASP A 138 1.23 10.50 -0.85
N PHE A 139 0.43 10.80 -1.88
CA PHE A 139 0.61 10.27 -3.23
C PHE A 139 0.62 11.44 -4.22
N PRO A 140 1.81 12.00 -4.53
CA PRO A 140 1.92 13.24 -5.28
C PRO A 140 1.62 13.07 -6.78
N PHE A 141 1.62 11.85 -7.30
CA PHE A 141 1.53 11.59 -8.73
C PHE A 141 0.44 10.60 -9.09
N ALA A 142 -0.69 11.10 -9.59
CA ALA A 142 -1.53 10.32 -10.50
C ALA A 142 -1.20 10.77 -11.92
N ARG A 143 -1.05 9.81 -12.84
CA ARG A 143 -0.94 10.09 -14.28
C ARG A 143 -2.13 10.94 -14.72
N ALA A 144 -1.86 11.89 -15.62
CA ALA A 144 -2.89 12.69 -16.29
C ALA A 144 -3.57 11.87 -17.38
#